data_AF-A0A7W0XHQ3-F1
#
_entry.id   AF-A0A7W0XHQ3-F1
#
_cell.length_a   1.000
_cell.length_b   1.000
_cell.length_c   1.000
_cell.angle_alpha   90.00
_cell.angle_beta   90.00
_cell.angle_gamma   90.00
#
_symmetry.space_group_name_H-M   'P 1'
#
loop_
_entity.id
_entity.type
_entity.pdbx_description
1 polymer ?
#
loop_
_entity_poly.entity_id
_entity_poly.type
_entity_poly.pdbx_seq_one_letter_code
_entity_poly.pdbx_strand_id
1 'polypeptide(L)'
;ANSGGALSPGERDQLVSELTSGAKTRAQVLRSVAEDADLARNEFNKAFVLMQYFGYLRRNPNDAPDTNFGGYDFWLNKLNQFNGNFVAAEMVKAFISSGEYRQRFTQP
;
A
#
# COMPACT_ATOMS: atom_id res chain seq x y z
N ALA A 1 -5.77 -11.05 8.58
CA ALA A 1 -4.58 -11.60 9.24
C ALA A 1 -3.60 -12.05 8.15
N ASN A 2 -2.29 -11.99 8.42
CA ASN A 2 -1.16 -12.34 7.54
C ASN A 2 -0.52 -11.13 6.88
N SER A 3 0.38 -10.49 7.62
CA SER A 3 1.44 -9.61 7.14
C SER A 3 2.45 -10.44 6.31
N GLY A 4 1.97 -11.11 5.26
CA GLY A 4 2.76 -12.01 4.43
C GLY A 4 3.95 -11.25 3.85
N GLY A 5 5.13 -11.54 4.37
CA GLY A 5 6.36 -10.84 4.00
C GLY A 5 6.70 -9.60 4.83
N ALA A 6 6.09 -9.38 6.00
CA ALA A 6 6.54 -8.30 6.88
C ALA A 6 7.92 -8.55 7.53
N LEU A 7 8.34 -9.82 7.58
CA LEU A 7 9.64 -10.26 8.05
C LEU A 7 10.06 -11.48 7.22
N SER A 8 11.36 -11.66 7.02
CA SER A 8 11.90 -12.96 6.64
C SER A 8 11.72 -14.00 7.78
N PRO A 9 11.79 -15.31 7.47
CA PRO A 9 11.75 -16.34 8.50
C PRO A 9 12.81 -16.17 9.59
N GLY A 10 14.04 -15.78 9.21
CA GLY A 10 15.14 -15.58 10.16
C GLY A 10 14.90 -14.42 11.12
N GLU A 11 14.42 -13.28 10.62
CA GLU A 11 14.08 -12.12 11.45
C GLU A 11 12.93 -12.43 12.40
N ARG A 12 11.93 -13.17 11.91
CA ARG A 12 10.83 -13.65 12.75
C ARG A 12 11.35 -14.51 13.89
N ASP A 13 12.18 -15.51 13.61
CA ASP A 13 12.69 -16.44 14.61
C ASP A 13 13.57 -15.72 15.64
N GLN A 14 14.38 -14.76 15.19
CA GLN A 14 15.17 -13.89 16.07
C GLN A 14 14.27 -13.07 17.00
N LEU A 15 13.26 -12.37 16.47
CA LEU A 15 12.36 -11.55 17.28
C LEU A 15 11.54 -12.39 18.27
N VAL A 16 11.16 -13.62 17.90
CA VAL A 16 10.51 -14.57 18.81
C VAL A 16 11.45 -14.98 19.95
N SER A 17 12.71 -15.28 19.64
CA SER A 17 13.74 -15.59 20.65
C SER A 17 13.98 -14.43 21.60
N GLU A 18 14.15 -13.22 21.07
CA GLU A 18 14.35 -11.99 21.85
C GLU A 18 13.15 -11.66 22.74
N LEU A 19 11.93 -11.93 22.26
CA LEU A 19 10.71 -11.77 23.06
C LEU A 19 10.62 -12.80 24.19
N THR A 20 10.91 -14.06 23.87
CA THR A 20 10.78 -15.20 24.82
C THR A 20 11.82 -15.11 25.93
N SER A 21 13.03 -14.68 25.60
CA SER A 21 14.11 -14.46 26.57
C SER A 21 13.96 -13.19 27.40
N GLY A 22 13.01 -12.32 27.07
CA GLY A 22 12.84 -11.02 27.71
C GLY A 22 13.87 -9.96 27.29
N ALA A 23 14.72 -10.26 26.30
CA ALA A 23 15.67 -9.30 25.74
C ALA A 23 14.99 -8.12 25.04
N LYS A 24 13.80 -8.35 24.45
CA LYS A 24 12.90 -7.30 23.95
C LYS A 24 11.52 -7.42 24.57
N THR A 25 10.94 -6.27 24.88
CA THR A 25 9.52 -6.14 25.22
C THR A 25 8.64 -6.32 23.98
N ARG A 26 7.35 -6.59 24.18
CA ARG A 26 6.36 -6.64 23.08
C ARG A 26 6.34 -5.35 22.26
N ALA A 27 6.51 -4.19 22.90
CA ALA A 27 6.55 -2.90 22.21
C ALA A 27 7.78 -2.77 21.29
N GLN A 28 8.95 -3.23 21.75
CA GLN A 28 10.17 -3.22 20.93
C GLN A 28 10.11 -4.20 19.77
N VAL A 29 9.50 -5.37 19.97
CA VAL A 29 9.26 -6.33 18.88
C VAL A 29 8.30 -5.75 17.86
N LEU A 30 7.15 -5.21 18.28
CA LEU A 30 6.19 -4.58 17.37
C LEU A 30 6.83 -3.44 16.58
N ARG A 31 7.63 -2.60 17.23
CA ARG A 31 8.40 -1.55 16.56
C ARG A 31 9.36 -2.12 15.52
N SER A 32 10.09 -3.19 15.86
CA SER A 32 11.01 -3.85 14.92
C SER A 32 10.27 -4.34 13.67
N VAL A 33 9.08 -4.93 13.83
CA VAL A 33 8.25 -5.35 12.68
C VAL A 33 7.72 -4.17 11.88
N ALA A 34 7.28 -3.10 12.56
CA ALA A 34 6.70 -1.93 11.89
C ALA A 34 7.72 -1.12 11.10
N GLU A 35 8.99 -1.12 11.54
CA GLU A 35 10.11 -0.42 10.90
C GLU A 35 10.88 -1.31 9.90
N ASP A 36 10.42 -2.56 9.67
CA ASP A 36 11.10 -3.52 8.83
C ASP A 36 11.06 -3.15 7.33
N ALA A 37 12.18 -3.33 6.64
CA ALA A 37 12.32 -2.99 5.23
C ALA A 37 11.49 -3.92 4.32
N ASP A 38 11.30 -5.19 4.69
CA ASP A 38 10.47 -6.12 3.94
C ASP A 38 9.00 -5.72 4.02
N LEU A 39 8.52 -5.30 5.20
CA LEU A 39 7.19 -4.73 5.34
C LEU A 39 7.03 -3.48 4.47
N ALA A 40 7.97 -2.54 4.56
CA ALA A 40 7.92 -1.29 3.79
C ALA A 40 7.86 -1.58 2.29
N ARG A 41 8.71 -2.48 1.78
CA ARG A 41 8.73 -2.88 0.37
C ARG A 41 7.42 -3.52 -0.08
N ASN A 42 6.84 -4.39 0.75
CA ASN A 42 5.62 -5.15 0.40
C ASN A 42 4.34 -4.31 0.46
N GLU A 43 4.33 -3.25 1.27
CA GLU A 43 3.20 -2.34 1.38
C GLU A 43 3.33 -1.08 0.51
N PHE A 44 4.54 -0.78 -0.01
CA PHE A 44 4.79 0.45 -0.77
C PHE A 44 3.83 0.63 -1.95
N ASN A 45 3.69 -0.37 -2.83
CA ASN A 45 2.84 -0.25 -4.02
C ASN A 45 1.35 -0.08 -3.64
N LYS A 46 0.89 -0.78 -2.60
CA LYS A 46 -0.48 -0.64 -2.06
C LYS A 46 -0.72 0.78 -1.55
N ALA A 47 0.19 1.28 -0.71
CA ALA A 47 0.13 2.64 -0.17
C ALA A 47 0.23 3.70 -1.27
N PHE A 48 1.06 3.47 -2.29
CA PHE A 48 1.20 4.37 -3.43
C PHE A 48 -0.12 4.49 -4.21
N VAL A 49 -0.77 3.36 -4.55
CA VAL A 49 -2.08 3.39 -5.22
C VAL A 49 -3.13 4.08 -4.35
N LEU A 50 -3.15 3.79 -3.04
CA LEU A 50 -4.07 4.45 -2.12
C LEU A 50 -3.88 5.98 -2.09
N MET A 51 -2.63 6.45 -2.09
CA MET A 51 -2.31 7.87 -2.15
C MET A 51 -2.87 8.53 -3.41
N GLN A 52 -2.92 7.83 -4.55
CA GLN A 52 -3.53 8.36 -5.78
C GLN A 52 -5.03 8.66 -5.61
N TYR A 53 -5.76 7.77 -4.94
CA TYR A 53 -7.17 7.99 -4.61
C TYR A 53 -7.36 9.19 -3.69
N PHE A 54 -6.55 9.30 -2.64
CA PHE A 54 -6.63 10.42 -1.71
C PHE A 54 -6.23 11.76 -2.35
N GLY A 55 -5.13 11.78 -3.10
CA GLY A 55 -4.59 13.00 -3.69
C GLY A 55 -5.42 13.52 -4.85
N TYR A 56 -5.84 12.65 -5.77
CA TYR A 56 -6.55 13.08 -6.98
C TYR A 56 -8.07 13.02 -6.79
N LEU A 57 -8.60 11.96 -6.17
CA LEU A 57 -10.05 11.77 -6.06
C LEU A 57 -10.62 12.18 -4.70
N ARG A 58 -9.79 12.48 -3.69
CA ARG A 58 -10.23 12.89 -2.35
C ARG A 58 -11.28 11.95 -1.73
N ARG A 59 -11.13 10.65 -1.92
CA ARG A 59 -12.03 9.60 -1.38
C ARG A 59 -11.30 8.28 -1.17
N ASN A 60 -11.90 7.36 -0.40
CA ASN A 60 -11.42 5.99 -0.35
C ASN A 60 -11.76 5.25 -1.67
N PRO A 61 -10.99 4.21 -2.04
CA PRO A 61 -11.22 3.51 -3.30
C PRO A 61 -12.59 2.83 -3.43
N ASN A 62 -13.21 2.47 -2.30
CA ASN A 62 -14.51 1.81 -2.23
C ASN A 62 -15.66 2.76 -1.83
N ASP A 63 -15.39 4.07 -1.71
CA ASP A 63 -16.45 5.06 -1.51
C ASP A 63 -17.21 5.29 -2.82
N ALA A 64 -18.47 5.71 -2.73
CA ALA A 64 -19.28 6.09 -3.89
C ALA A 64 -18.50 7.04 -4.84
N PRO A 65 -18.58 6.84 -6.17
CA PRO A 65 -19.55 6.00 -6.89
C PRO A 65 -19.22 4.51 -6.93
N ASP A 66 -18.06 4.09 -6.43
CA ASP A 66 -17.69 2.68 -6.34
C ASP A 66 -18.37 2.00 -5.14
N THR A 67 -18.42 0.67 -5.13
CA THR A 67 -18.96 -0.14 -4.02
C THR A 67 -18.02 -1.26 -3.60
N ASN A 68 -16.84 -1.33 -4.21
CA ASN A 68 -15.83 -2.36 -3.98
C ASN A 68 -14.43 -1.81 -4.32
N PHE A 69 -13.40 -2.65 -4.18
CA PHE A 69 -12.00 -2.29 -4.42
C PHE A 69 -11.52 -2.60 -5.85
N GLY A 70 -12.42 -2.89 -6.80
CA GLY A 70 -12.03 -3.37 -8.14
C GLY A 70 -11.10 -2.41 -8.89
N GLY A 71 -11.33 -1.10 -8.79
CA GLY A 71 -10.43 -0.09 -9.36
C GLY A 71 -9.06 -0.07 -8.68
N TYR A 72 -9.03 -0.18 -7.35
CA TYR A 72 -7.79 -0.25 -6.58
C TYR A 72 -6.97 -1.49 -6.94
N ASP A 73 -7.61 -2.66 -6.97
CA ASP A 73 -6.97 -3.93 -7.31
C ASP A 73 -6.46 -3.93 -8.76
N PHE A 74 -7.21 -3.35 -9.69
CA PHE A 74 -6.77 -3.15 -11.07
C PHE A 74 -5.47 -2.34 -11.12
N TRP A 75 -5.44 -1.18 -10.45
CA TRP A 75 -4.27 -0.29 -10.45
C TRP A 75 -3.07 -0.90 -9.74
N LEU A 76 -3.30 -1.58 -8.61
CA LEU A 76 -2.25 -2.31 -7.89
C LEU A 76 -1.65 -3.41 -8.77
N ASN A 77 -2.48 -4.22 -9.43
CA ASN A 77 -2.01 -5.27 -10.33
C ASN A 77 -1.25 -4.69 -11.52
N LYS A 78 -1.73 -3.59 -12.11
CA LYS A 78 -1.03 -2.92 -13.21
C LYS A 78 0.33 -2.38 -12.75
N LEU A 79 0.40 -1.73 -11.59
CA LEU A 79 1.66 -1.23 -11.04
C LEU A 79 2.66 -2.36 -10.78
N ASN A 80 2.20 -3.49 -10.25
CA ASN A 80 3.03 -4.67 -10.02
C ASN A 80 3.54 -5.29 -11.34
N GLN A 81 2.71 -5.35 -12.39
CA GLN A 81 3.13 -5.83 -13.72
C GLN A 81 4.25 -4.97 -14.33
N PHE A 82 4.27 -3.67 -14.00
CA PHE A 82 5.32 -2.75 -14.42
C PHE A 82 6.42 -2.56 -13.37
N ASN A 83 6.57 -3.50 -12.42
CA ASN A 83 7.62 -3.49 -11.40
C ASN A 83 7.67 -2.18 -10.58
N GLY A 84 6.52 -1.60 -10.26
CA GLY A 84 6.44 -0.33 -9.52
C GLY A 84 6.67 0.93 -10.39
N ASN A 85 6.92 0.78 -11.69
CA ASN A 85 7.06 1.92 -12.58
C ASN A 85 5.68 2.53 -12.91
N PHE A 86 5.30 3.55 -12.15
CA PHE A 86 4.01 4.24 -12.30
C PHE A 86 3.87 4.98 -13.65
N VAL A 87 4.98 5.34 -14.30
CA VAL A 87 4.98 5.98 -15.62
C VAL A 87 4.61 4.96 -16.68
N ALA A 88 5.25 3.79 -16.67
CA ALA A 88 4.93 2.68 -17.58
C ALA A 88 3.50 2.12 -17.33
N ALA A 89 3.05 2.13 -16.07
CA ALA A 89 1.66 1.79 -15.72
C ALA A 89 0.64 2.87 -16.15
N GLU A 90 1.09 4.04 -16.64
CA GLU A 90 0.28 5.23 -16.95
C GLU A 90 -0.65 5.68 -15.81
N MET A 91 -0.27 5.39 -14.56
CA MET A 91 -1.19 5.47 -13.43
C MET A 91 -1.60 6.92 -13.13
N VAL A 92 -0.64 7.81 -12.88
CA VAL A 92 -0.93 9.21 -12.54
C VAL A 92 -1.74 9.91 -13.65
N LYS A 93 -1.37 9.66 -14.91
CA LYS A 93 -2.07 10.17 -16.09
C LYS A 93 -3.53 9.71 -16.12
N ALA A 94 -3.80 8.44 -15.82
CA ALA A 94 -5.15 7.91 -15.82
C ALA A 94 -6.04 8.52 -14.73
N PHE A 95 -5.50 8.81 -13.54
CA PHE A 95 -6.26 9.48 -12.47
C PHE A 95 -6.64 10.91 -12.85
N ILE A 96 -5.71 11.71 -13.35
CA ILE A 96 -5.96 13.11 -13.76
C ILE A 96 -6.88 13.20 -14.98
N SER A 97 -6.73 12.29 -15.95
CA SER A 97 -7.57 12.28 -17.16
C SER A 97 -8.94 11.59 -16.96
N SER A 98 -9.16 10.97 -15.80
CA SER A 98 -10.40 10.27 -15.49
C SER A 98 -11.61 11.18 -15.62
N GLY A 99 -12.75 10.58 -16.00
CA GLY A 99 -14.03 11.30 -16.04
C GLY A 99 -14.38 11.89 -14.68
N GLU A 100 -14.18 11.11 -13.61
CA GLU A 100 -14.45 11.54 -12.24
C GLU A 100 -13.63 12.78 -11.84
N TYR A 101 -12.29 12.74 -12.01
CA TYR A 101 -11.44 13.88 -11.66
C TYR A 101 -11.87 15.14 -12.41
N ARG A 102 -12.10 15.01 -13.71
CA ARG A 102 -12.50 16.16 -14.55
C ARG A 102 -13.85 16.74 -14.15
N GLN A 103 -14.85 15.88 -13.92
CA GLN A 103 -16.18 16.30 -13.50
C GLN A 103 -16.17 17.00 -12.13
N ARG A 104 -15.33 16.55 -11.20
CA ARG A 104 -15.31 17.08 -9.84
C ARG A 104 -14.44 18.32 -9.66
N PHE A 105 -13.36 18.44 -10.43
CA PHE A 105 -12.30 19.41 -10.13
C PHE A 105 -11.84 20.27 -11.32
N THR A 106 -12.36 20.04 -12.54
CA THR A 106 -11.95 20.81 -13.73
C THR A 106 -13.10 21.54 -14.43
N GLN A 107 -14.30 21.51 -13.85
CA GLN A 107 -15.42 22.33 -14.33
C GLN A 107 -15.21 23.80 -13.87
N PRO A 108 -15.50 24.79 -14.74
CA PRO A 108 -15.40 26.21 -14.40
C PRO A 108 -16.44 26.66 -13.36
#